data_AF-A0A2D7NWY4-F1
#
_entry.id   AF-A0A2D7NWY4-F1
#
_cell.length_a   1.000
_cell.length_b   1.000
_cell.length_c   1.000
_cell.angle_alpha   90.00
_cell.angle_beta   90.00
_cell.angle_gamma   90.00
#
_symmetry.space_group_name_H-M   'P 1'
#
loop_
_entity.id
_entity.type
_entity.pdbx_description
1 polymer ?
#
loop_
_entity_poly.entity_id
_entity_poly.type
_entity_poly.pdbx_seq_one_letter_code
_entity_poly.pdbx_strand_id
1 'polypeptide(L)' 'MDQDKLRHISKTITWRIIASTTTFFLALAFFGNNAEAVKKATAVAIAETILKMILYYCHERVWFNVKFGRKK' A
#
# COMPACT_ATOMS: atom_id res chain seq x y z
N MET A 1 -22.74 15.28 -8.28
CA MET A 1 -21.31 15.09 -7.95
C MET A 1 -21.00 13.64 -8.21
N ASP A 2 -20.36 13.38 -9.35
CA ASP A 2 -20.28 12.08 -10.01
C ASP A 2 -19.66 11.02 -9.10
N GLN A 3 -20.40 9.93 -8.87
CA GLN A 3 -19.98 8.83 -8.01
C GLN A 3 -18.60 8.26 -8.43
N ASP A 4 -18.26 8.39 -9.71
CA ASP A 4 -16.99 7.99 -10.30
C ASP A 4 -15.80 8.80 -9.78
N LYS A 5 -15.95 10.12 -9.60
CA LYS A 5 -14.86 10.97 -9.05
C LYS A 5 -14.53 10.61 -7.61
N LEU A 6 -15.56 10.38 -6.78
CA LEU A 6 -15.35 9.95 -5.39
C LEU A 6 -14.66 8.58 -5.32
N ARG A 7 -15.01 7.62 -6.21
CA ARG A 7 -14.31 6.32 -6.27
C ARG A 7 -12.83 6.47 -6.63
N HIS A 8 -12.50 7.31 -7.60
CA HIS A 8 -11.11 7.55 -7.98
C HIS A 8 -10.31 8.19 -6.85
N ILE A 9 -10.86 9.19 -6.17
CA ILE A 9 -10.18 9.86 -5.06
C ILE A 9 -9.97 8.90 -3.87
N SER A 10 -10.99 8.11 -3.50
CA SER A 10 -10.87 7.10 -2.44
C SER A 10 -9.82 6.02 -2.76
N LYS A 11 -9.72 5.57 -4.03
CA LYS A 11 -8.64 4.67 -4.49
C LYS A 11 -7.27 5.30 -4.29
N THR A 12 -7.09 6.55 -4.71
CA THR A 12 -5.81 7.26 -4.60
C THR A 12 -5.41 7.47 -3.14
N ILE A 13 -6.35 7.85 -2.28
CA ILE A 13 -6.09 8.04 -0.84
C ILE A 13 -5.70 6.72 -0.19
N THR A 14 -6.44 5.65 -0.46
CA THR A 14 -6.15 4.31 0.11
C THR A 14 -4.77 3.82 -0.32
N TRP A 15 -4.43 3.97 -1.60
CA TRP A 15 -3.12 3.63 -2.12
C TRP A 15 -1.99 4.47 -1.49
N ARG A 16 -2.21 5.78 -1.30
CA ARG A 16 -1.21 6.66 -0.66
C ARG A 16 -0.97 6.32 0.81
N ILE A 17 -2.01 6.01 1.57
CA ILE A 17 -1.86 5.62 2.99
C ILE A 17 -1.01 4.35 3.06
N ILE A 18 -1.37 3.33 2.29
CA ILE A 18 -0.65 2.06 2.25
C ILE A 18 0.82 2.25 1.87
N ALA A 19 1.07 2.95 0.76
CA ALA A 19 2.44 3.17 0.28
C ALA A 19 3.29 3.95 1.29
N SER A 20 2.72 5.00 1.90
CA SER A 20 3.43 5.82 2.88
C SER A 20 3.72 5.05 4.17
N THR A 21 2.77 4.23 4.64
CA THR A 21 2.95 3.38 5.82
C THR A 21 4.07 2.37 5.60
N THR A 22 4.12 1.69 4.45
CA THR A 22 5.18 0.71 4.16
C THR A 22 6.56 1.36 4.15
N THR A 23 6.69 2.52 3.50
CA THR A 23 7.95 3.27 3.47
C THR A 23 8.34 3.83 4.84
N PHE A 24 7.37 4.23 5.66
CA PHE A 24 7.62 4.68 7.04
C PHE A 24 8.17 3.55 7.92
N PHE A 25 7.60 2.34 7.83
CA PHE A 25 8.12 1.15 8.53
C PHE A 25 9.54 0.78 8.05
N LEU A 26 9.80 0.88 6.75
CA LEU A 26 11.14 0.68 6.18
C LEU A 26 12.14 1.71 6.73
N ALA A 27 11.77 3.00 6.77
CA ALA A 27 12.62 4.05 7.32
C ALA A 27 12.94 3.80 8.80
N LEU A 28 11.94 3.46 9.62
CA LEU A 28 12.14 3.11 11.03
C LEU A 28 13.07 1.90 11.20
N ALA A 29 12.94 0.88 10.36
CA ALA A 29 13.83 -0.29 10.38
C ALA A 29 15.29 0.06 10.01
N PHE A 30 15.49 1.13 9.23
CA PHE A 30 16.79 1.57 8.71
C PHE A 30 17.55 2.53 9.64
N PHE A 31 16.86 3.42 10.36
CA PHE A 31 17.49 4.39 11.25
C PHE A 31 18.14 3.76 12.50
N GLY A 32 17.99 2.46 12.71
CA GLY A 32 18.73 1.70 13.72
C GLY A 32 20.17 1.43 13.29
N ASN A 33 21.10 2.27 13.77
CA ASN A 33 22.56 2.21 13.65
C ASN A 33 23.13 0.76 13.65
N ASN A 34 23.33 0.15 12.48
CA ASN A 34 23.88 -1.20 12.36
C ASN A 34 24.74 -1.38 11.10
N ALA A 35 25.94 -1.98 11.26
CA ALA A 35 26.85 -2.30 10.18
C ALA A 35 26.28 -3.30 9.14
N GLU A 36 25.19 -4.01 9.49
CA GLU A 36 24.46 -4.91 8.59
C GLU A 36 23.31 -4.22 7.81
N ALA A 37 23.28 -2.88 7.79
CA ALA A 37 22.21 -2.10 7.17
C ALA A 37 21.88 -2.55 5.74
N VAL A 38 22.89 -2.86 4.91
CA VAL A 38 22.68 -3.27 3.51
C VAL A 38 21.93 -4.59 3.39
N LYS A 39 22.24 -5.59 4.22
CA LYS A 39 21.58 -6.90 4.15
C LYS A 39 20.13 -6.83 4.63
N LYS A 40 19.88 -6.05 5.68
CA LYS A 40 18.52 -5.75 6.16
C LYS A 40 17.74 -4.92 5.15
N ALA A 41 18.38 -3.93 4.53
CA ALA A 41 17.80 -3.08 3.49
C ALA A 41 17.22 -3.88 2.34
N THR A 42 18.02 -4.78 1.77
CA THR A 42 17.62 -5.59 0.62
C THR A 42 16.46 -6.52 0.99
N ALA A 43 16.51 -7.15 2.16
CA ALA A 43 15.43 -8.01 2.64
C ALA A 43 14.12 -7.23 2.83
N VAL A 44 14.17 -6.02 3.42
CA VAL A 44 12.98 -5.21 3.62
C VAL A 44 12.48 -4.60 2.29
N ALA A 45 13.35 -4.23 1.36
CA ALA A 45 12.94 -3.75 0.03
C ALA A 45 12.21 -4.84 -0.77
N ILE A 46 12.68 -6.09 -0.70
CA ILE A 46 12.01 -7.25 -1.31
C ILE A 46 10.67 -7.48 -0.61
N ALA A 47 10.66 -7.49 0.73
CA ALA A 47 9.43 -7.65 1.50
C ALA A 47 8.42 -6.53 1.20
N GLU A 48 8.84 -5.28 1.09
CA GLU A 48 8.00 -4.14 0.71
C GLU A 48 7.41 -4.33 -0.69
N THR A 49 8.20 -4.79 -1.65
CA THR A 49 7.74 -5.01 -3.01
C THR A 49 6.67 -6.10 -3.05
N ILE A 50 6.89 -7.21 -2.35
CA ILE A 50 5.91 -8.30 -2.21
C ILE A 50 4.67 -7.81 -1.46
N LEU A 51 4.83 -7.05 -0.38
CA LEU A 51 3.73 -6.52 0.41
C LEU A 51 2.88 -5.56 -0.41
N LYS A 52 3.50 -4.65 -1.19
CA LYS A 52 2.80 -3.75 -2.14
C LYS A 52 2.04 -4.54 -3.20
N MET A 53 2.60 -5.63 -3.73
CA MET A 53 1.89 -6.50 -4.68
C MET A 53 0.66 -7.17 -4.04
N ILE A 54 0.80 -7.74 -2.84
CA ILE A 54 -0.31 -8.37 -2.11
C ILE A 54 -1.37 -7.31 -1.74
N LEU A 55 -0.94 -6.14 -1.28
CA LEU A 55 -1.82 -5.02 -0.93
C LEU A 55 -2.52 -4.45 -2.15
N TYR A 56 -1.86 -4.36 -3.30
CA TYR A 56 -2.49 -3.96 -4.56
C TYR A 56 -3.57 -4.96 -4.95
N TYR A 57 -3.27 -6.26 -4.91
CA TYR A 57 -4.23 -7.33 -5.19
C TYR A 57 -5.42 -7.30 -4.22
N CYS A 58 -5.15 -7.12 -2.91
CA CYS A 58 -6.18 -7.02 -1.89
C CYS A 58 -7.02 -5.75 -2.06
N HIS A 59 -6.39 -4.61 -2.36
CA HIS A 59 -7.06 -3.35 -2.66
C HIS A 59 -7.99 -3.50 -3.86
N GLU A 60 -7.52 -4.12 -4.95
CA GLU A 60 -8.34 -4.38 -6.14
C GLU A 60 -9.49 -5.36 -5.82
N ARG A 61 -9.24 -6.40 -5.02
CA ARG A 61 -10.27 -7.35 -4.53
C ARG A 61 -11.31 -6.70 -3.61
N VAL A 62 -10.90 -5.81 -2.71
CA VAL A 62 -11.79 -5.03 -1.86
C VAL A 62 -12.61 -4.09 -2.72
N TRP A 63 -12.01 -3.41 -3.70
CA TRP A 63 -12.75 -2.57 -4.66
C TRP A 63 -13.70 -3.36 -5.56
N PHE A 64 -13.37 -4.61 -5.88
CA PHE A 64 -14.23 -5.52 -6.62
C PHE A 64 -15.40 -6.02 -5.77
N ASN A 65 -15.18 -6.32 -4.49
CA ASN A 65 -16.23 -6.73 -3.55
C ASN A 65 -17.06 -5.57 -2.99
N VAL A 66 -16.50 -4.36 -2.94
CA VAL A 66 -17.20 -3.13 -2.62
C VAL A 66 -18.16 -2.84 -3.78
N LYS A 67 -19.34 -3.46 -3.71
CA LYS A 67 -20.55 -3.16 -4.48
C LYS A 67 -21.09 -1.77 -4.08
N PHE A 68 -20.26 -0.73 -4.13
CA PHE A 68 -20.76 0.64 -4.05
C PHE A 68 -21.43 0.97 -5.39
N GLY A 69 -22.76 0.86 -5.44
CA GLY A 69 -23.57 1.37 -6.53
C GLY A 69 -24.22 0.37 -7.49
N ARG A 70 -24.30 -0.93 -7.20
CA ARG A 70 -25.35 -1.75 -7.85
C ARG A 70 -26.68 -1.39 -7.20
N LYS A 71 -27.33 -0.32 -7.70
CA LYS A 71 -28.79 -0.30 -7.71
C LYS A 71 -29.20 -1.55 -8.46
N LYS A 72 -29.89 -2.45 -7.77
CA LYS A 72 -30.72 -3.43 -8.47
C LYS A 72 -31.88 -2.67 -9.11
#